data_AF-A0A9X6ADG7-F1
#
_entry.id   AF-A0A9X6ADG7-F1
#
_cell.length_a   1.000
_cell.length_b   1.000
_cell.length_c   1.000
_cell.angle_alpha   90.00
_cell.angle_beta   90.00
_cell.angle_gamma   90.00
#
_symmetry.space_group_name_H-M   'P 1'
#
loop_
_entity.id
_entity.type
_entity.pdbx_description
1 polymer ?
#
loop_
_entity_poly.entity_id
_entity_poly.type
_entity_poly.pdbx_seq_one_letter_code
_entity_poly.pdbx_strand_id
1 'polypeptide(L)'
;MNPRRSGSTLPRPGRSAYGVATAAVLLLIPVVVLTGGNRVQDFLNFGAGVLSLVSLTCSVIWGLIAQDRLILNTRQRIVAQGIHRVTAVGSIAFLLVHITIKLALDHTVLIAALIPFSLGVKGSAGLIGLGSLAGLLMIFVGITGALRNQFAAPAPVAARWRAMHMLAYPALCAALIHGLFAGRAAKPFFMVSYELC
;
A
#
# COMPACT_ATOMS: atom_id res chain seq x y z
N MET A 1 37.73 -30.38 10.15
CA MET A 1 36.54 -29.55 9.86
C MET A 1 36.82 -28.12 10.29
N ASN A 2 36.95 -27.20 9.34
CA ASN A 2 37.37 -25.81 9.62
C ASN A 2 36.12 -24.91 9.70
N PRO A 3 35.83 -24.23 10.83
CA PRO A 3 34.67 -23.35 10.93
C PRO A 3 35.00 -22.02 10.24
N ARG A 4 34.35 -21.75 9.10
CA ARG A 4 34.40 -20.42 8.48
C ARG A 4 33.68 -19.42 9.39
N ARG A 5 34.45 -18.63 10.14
CA ARG A 5 33.95 -17.41 10.81
C ARG A 5 33.58 -16.40 9.71
N SER A 6 32.28 -16.17 9.51
CA SER A 6 31.78 -15.10 8.65
C SER A 6 31.92 -13.77 9.39
N GLY A 7 33.05 -13.09 9.20
CA GLY A 7 33.28 -11.71 9.63
C GLY A 7 32.67 -10.74 8.63
N SER A 8 31.37 -10.47 8.73
CA SER A 8 30.75 -9.34 8.04
C SER A 8 31.23 -8.03 8.69
N THR A 9 32.15 -7.32 8.06
CA THR A 9 32.67 -5.99 8.47
C THR A 9 31.78 -4.82 8.05
N LEU A 10 30.62 -5.07 7.42
CA LEU A 10 29.71 -4.01 7.04
C LEU A 10 28.98 -3.45 8.27
N PRO A 11 28.96 -2.12 8.46
CA PRO A 11 28.18 -1.50 9.53
C PRO A 11 26.73 -1.91 9.37
N ARG A 12 26.16 -2.57 10.39
CA ARG A 12 24.72 -2.77 10.44
C ARG A 12 24.09 -1.41 10.71
N PRO A 13 23.28 -0.84 9.80
CA PRO A 13 22.55 0.39 10.13
C PRO A 13 21.74 0.15 11.40
N GLY A 14 22.02 0.94 12.43
CA GLY A 14 21.32 0.84 13.71
C GLY A 14 19.82 1.09 13.51
N ARG A 15 18.97 0.49 14.34
CA ARG A 15 17.50 0.72 14.35
C ARG A 15 17.12 2.22 14.28
N SER A 16 17.98 3.09 14.81
CA SER A 16 17.85 4.56 14.73
C SER A 16 17.90 5.11 13.30
N ALA A 17 18.77 4.61 12.42
CA ALA A 17 18.90 5.10 11.04
C ALA A 17 17.64 4.83 10.20
N TYR A 18 16.99 3.68 10.42
CA TYR A 18 15.70 3.37 9.80
C TYR A 18 14.59 4.29 10.31
N GLY A 19 14.56 4.59 11.62
CA GLY A 19 13.59 5.53 12.19
C GLY A 19 13.74 6.94 11.64
N VAL A 20 14.97 7.43 11.49
CA VAL A 20 15.26 8.75 10.91
C VAL A 20 14.88 8.82 9.44
N ALA A 21 15.18 7.79 8.64
CA ALA A 21 14.78 7.73 7.24
C ALA A 21 13.25 7.70 7.06
N THR A 22 12.54 6.92 7.87
CA THR A 22 11.08 6.89 7.85
C THR A 22 10.48 8.23 8.27
N ALA A 23 10.99 8.86 9.34
CA ALA A 23 10.55 10.17 9.76
C ALA A 23 10.80 11.25 8.69
N ALA A 24 11.96 11.23 8.05
CA ALA A 24 12.28 12.15 6.95
C ALA A 24 11.32 11.98 5.77
N VAL A 25 11.01 10.74 5.37
CA VAL A 25 10.04 10.47 4.29
C VAL A 25 8.65 10.97 4.67
N LEU A 26 8.19 10.72 5.91
CA LEU A 26 6.88 11.17 6.37
C LEU A 26 6.77 12.71 6.43
N LEU A 27 7.87 13.41 6.71
CA LEU A 27 7.92 14.88 6.70
C LEU A 27 8.04 15.45 5.28
N LEU A 28 8.75 14.78 4.37
CA LEU A 28 8.90 15.24 2.99
C LEU A 28 7.59 15.18 2.19
N ILE A 29 6.70 14.24 2.50
CA ILE A 29 5.40 14.10 1.81
C ILE A 29 4.54 15.38 1.88
N PRO A 30 4.19 15.92 3.05
CA PRO A 30 3.41 17.15 3.13
C PRO A 30 4.18 18.36 2.58
N VAL A 31 5.50 18.41 2.74
CA VAL A 31 6.32 19.50 2.19
C VAL A 31 6.20 19.54 0.66
N VAL A 32 6.45 18.42 -0.02
CA VAL A 32 6.36 18.35 -1.50
C VAL A 32 4.96 18.70 -2.00
N VAL A 33 3.91 18.26 -1.29
CA VAL A 33 2.52 18.57 -1.63
C VAL A 33 2.25 20.08 -1.54
N LEU A 34 2.67 20.72 -0.45
CA LEU A 34 2.34 22.12 -0.17
C LEU A 34 3.24 23.09 -0.96
N THR A 35 4.50 22.73 -1.23
CA THR A 35 5.47 23.62 -1.89
C THR A 35 5.69 23.33 -3.38
N GLY A 36 5.11 22.25 -3.92
CA GLY A 36 5.33 21.82 -5.30
C GLY A 36 4.71 22.72 -6.39
N GLY A 37 3.85 23.67 -6.01
CA GLY A 37 3.12 24.54 -6.93
C GLY A 37 1.98 23.82 -7.68
N ASN A 38 1.16 24.60 -8.40
CA ASN A 38 -0.12 24.14 -8.94
C ASN A 38 0.02 22.92 -9.87
N ARG A 39 1.01 22.89 -10.77
CA ARG A 39 1.19 21.75 -11.70
C ARG A 39 1.48 20.43 -10.96
N VAL A 40 2.30 20.47 -9.92
CA VAL A 40 2.62 19.28 -9.11
C VAL A 40 1.38 18.85 -8.33
N GLN A 41 0.67 19.80 -7.73
CA GLN A 41 -0.57 19.51 -7.01
C GLN A 41 -1.64 18.89 -7.92
N ASP A 42 -1.84 19.43 -9.13
CA ASP A 42 -2.77 18.89 -10.12
C ASP A 42 -2.40 17.46 -10.52
N PHE A 43 -1.11 17.21 -10.76
CA PHE A 43 -0.61 15.87 -11.04
C PHE A 43 -0.85 14.93 -9.87
N LEU A 44 -0.49 15.31 -8.64
CA LEU A 44 -0.65 14.47 -7.45
C LEU A 44 -2.12 14.22 -7.10
N ASN A 45 -3.00 15.21 -7.29
CA ASN A 45 -4.43 15.12 -7.04
C ASN A 45 -5.09 14.02 -7.89
N PHE A 46 -4.53 13.72 -9.06
CA PHE A 46 -4.94 12.60 -9.92
C PHE A 46 -4.04 11.37 -9.76
N GLY A 47 -2.74 11.52 -10.03
CA GLY A 47 -1.77 10.45 -10.20
C GLY A 47 -1.41 9.70 -8.93
N ALA A 48 -1.43 10.34 -7.75
CA ALA A 48 -1.05 9.66 -6.51
C ALA A 48 -1.98 8.48 -6.18
N GLY A 49 -3.29 8.64 -6.42
CA GLY A 49 -4.27 7.56 -6.22
C GLY A 49 -4.06 6.41 -7.21
N VAL A 50 -3.81 6.73 -8.49
CA VAL A 50 -3.54 5.74 -9.55
C VAL A 50 -2.27 4.95 -9.26
N LEU A 51 -1.17 5.64 -8.91
CA LEU A 51 0.10 5.00 -8.57
C LEU A 51 -0.02 4.11 -7.32
N SER A 52 -0.81 4.54 -6.33
CA SER A 52 -1.13 3.72 -5.16
C SER A 52 -1.87 2.44 -5.55
N LEU A 53 -2.93 2.55 -6.36
CA LEU A 53 -3.74 1.41 -6.80
C LEU A 53 -2.92 0.42 -7.66
N VAL A 54 -2.15 0.91 -8.64
CA VAL A 54 -1.27 0.08 -9.46
C VAL A 54 -0.25 -0.65 -8.60
N SER A 55 0.39 0.06 -7.66
CA SER A 55 1.38 -0.54 -6.76
C SER A 55 0.74 -1.61 -5.86
N LEU A 56 -0.47 -1.36 -5.34
CA LEU A 56 -1.22 -2.33 -4.54
C LEU A 56 -1.56 -3.58 -5.36
N THR A 57 -2.08 -3.41 -6.57
CA THR A 57 -2.40 -4.52 -7.48
C THR A 57 -1.15 -5.34 -7.79
N CYS A 58 -0.04 -4.68 -8.16
CA CYS A 58 1.24 -5.36 -8.38
C CYS A 58 1.71 -6.11 -7.13
N SER A 59 1.56 -5.51 -5.94
CA SER A 59 1.90 -6.17 -4.67
C SER A 59 1.10 -7.45 -4.46
N VAL A 60 -0.22 -7.42 -4.67
CA VAL A 60 -1.08 -8.62 -4.53
C VAL A 60 -0.67 -9.72 -5.53
N ILE A 61 -0.48 -9.36 -6.81
CA ILE A 61 -0.06 -10.31 -7.85
C ILE A 61 1.30 -10.94 -7.51
N TRP A 62 2.31 -10.12 -7.19
CA TRP A 62 3.64 -10.63 -6.84
C TRP A 62 3.64 -11.40 -5.52
N GLY A 63 2.73 -11.09 -4.60
CA GLY A 63 2.51 -11.86 -3.38
C GLY A 63 2.05 -13.28 -3.67
N LEU A 64 1.08 -13.44 -4.57
CA LEU A 64 0.60 -14.75 -5.06
C LEU A 64 1.70 -15.51 -5.79
N ILE A 65 2.38 -14.87 -6.75
CA ILE A 65 3.50 -15.45 -7.51
C ILE A 65 4.58 -15.98 -6.56
N ALA A 66 4.93 -15.21 -5.53
CA ALA A 66 6.00 -15.59 -4.62
C ALA A 66 5.66 -16.80 -3.71
N GLN A 67 4.39 -17.18 -3.62
CA GLN A 67 3.95 -18.39 -2.93
C GLN A 67 4.05 -19.64 -3.79
N ASP A 68 4.15 -19.51 -5.12
CA ASP A 68 4.22 -20.65 -6.03
C ASP A 68 5.46 -21.52 -5.76
N ARG A 69 5.25 -22.83 -5.75
CA ARG A 69 6.31 -23.84 -5.59
C ARG A 69 6.33 -24.86 -6.72
N LEU A 70 5.37 -24.79 -7.64
CA LEU A 70 5.21 -25.77 -8.72
C LEU A 70 5.99 -25.34 -9.97
N ILE A 71 6.03 -24.04 -10.26
CA ILE A 71 6.59 -23.47 -11.49
C ILE A 71 7.90 -22.74 -11.18
N LEU A 72 7.97 -22.00 -10.06
CA LEU A 72 9.12 -21.14 -9.74
C LEU A 72 10.22 -21.83 -8.93
N ASN A 73 11.47 -21.57 -9.33
CA ASN A 73 12.64 -21.95 -8.53
C ASN A 73 12.88 -20.98 -7.36
N THR A 74 13.73 -21.38 -6.39
CA THR A 74 13.98 -20.59 -5.18
C THR A 74 14.49 -19.17 -5.46
N ARG A 75 15.36 -18.97 -6.47
CA ARG A 75 15.87 -17.63 -6.82
C ARG A 75 14.76 -16.72 -7.33
N GLN A 76 13.91 -17.22 -8.23
CA GLN A 76 12.77 -16.48 -8.76
C GLN A 76 11.79 -16.09 -7.65
N ARG A 77 11.53 -16.98 -6.69
CA ARG A 77 10.68 -16.67 -5.54
C ARG A 77 11.26 -15.58 -4.65
N ILE A 78 12.57 -15.53 -4.47
CA ILE A 78 13.24 -14.45 -3.73
C ILE A 78 13.06 -13.11 -4.45
N VAL A 79 13.19 -13.10 -5.78
CA VAL A 79 12.95 -11.90 -6.60
C VAL A 79 11.48 -11.47 -6.50
N ALA A 80 10.54 -12.39 -6.65
CA ALA A 80 9.11 -12.12 -6.51
C ALA A 80 8.74 -11.54 -5.13
N GLN A 81 9.31 -12.09 -4.05
CA GLN A 81 9.19 -11.53 -2.71
C GLN A 81 9.80 -10.11 -2.61
N GLY A 82 10.91 -9.86 -3.30
CA GLY A 82 11.53 -8.54 -3.40
C GLY A 82 10.59 -7.52 -4.04
N ILE A 83 10.03 -7.87 -5.20
CA ILE A 83 9.10 -7.01 -5.94
C ILE A 83 7.83 -6.74 -5.12
N HIS A 84 7.22 -7.78 -4.55
CA HIS A 84 6.08 -7.66 -3.64
C HIS A 84 6.34 -6.64 -2.51
N ARG A 85 7.50 -6.71 -1.85
CA ARG A 85 7.84 -5.77 -0.78
C ARG A 85 8.00 -4.33 -1.29
N VAL A 86 8.67 -4.14 -2.42
CA VAL A 86 8.88 -2.80 -2.99
C VAL A 86 7.55 -2.19 -3.42
N THR A 87 6.69 -2.93 -4.09
CA THR A 87 5.38 -2.44 -4.52
C THR A 87 4.41 -2.25 -3.35
N ALA A 88 4.49 -3.07 -2.29
CA ALA A 88 3.74 -2.85 -1.05
C ALA A 88 4.15 -1.56 -0.31
N VAL A 89 5.45 -1.28 -0.23
CA VAL A 89 5.94 -0.02 0.36
C VAL A 89 5.54 1.16 -0.53
N GLY A 90 5.68 1.01 -1.85
CA GLY A 90 5.26 2.01 -2.84
C GLY A 90 3.78 2.35 -2.73
N SER A 91 2.90 1.36 -2.60
CA SER A 91 1.46 1.60 -2.47
C SER A 91 1.12 2.40 -1.21
N ILE A 92 1.75 2.10 -0.07
CA ILE A 92 1.58 2.86 1.17
C ILE A 92 2.12 4.28 1.04
N ALA A 93 3.30 4.46 0.43
CA ALA A 93 3.87 5.79 0.23
C ALA A 93 2.97 6.68 -0.66
N PHE A 94 2.49 6.14 -1.78
CA PHE A 94 1.57 6.86 -2.66
C PHE A 94 0.18 7.08 -2.02
N LEU A 95 -0.30 6.17 -1.17
CA LEU A 95 -1.51 6.39 -0.37
C LEU A 95 -1.36 7.61 0.54
N LEU A 96 -0.24 7.73 1.24
CA LEU A 96 0.00 8.88 2.11
C LEU A 96 -0.02 10.18 1.30
N VAL A 97 0.69 10.23 0.17
CA VAL A 97 0.65 11.39 -0.75
C VAL A 97 -0.78 11.66 -1.23
N HIS A 98 -1.53 10.63 -1.60
CA HIS A 98 -2.91 10.74 -2.06
C HIS A 98 -3.84 11.32 -0.99
N ILE A 99 -3.79 10.83 0.25
CA ILE A 99 -4.59 11.37 1.35
C ILE A 99 -4.18 12.82 1.63
N THR A 100 -2.88 13.10 1.70
CA THR A 100 -2.36 14.45 1.99
C THR A 100 -2.81 15.47 0.94
N ILE A 101 -2.70 15.17 -0.35
CA ILE A 101 -3.15 16.11 -1.40
C ILE A 101 -4.68 16.29 -1.39
N LYS A 102 -5.46 15.25 -1.06
CA LYS A 102 -6.93 15.38 -0.93
C LYS A 102 -7.36 16.22 0.25
N LEU A 103 -6.62 16.17 1.36
CA LEU A 103 -6.83 17.05 2.50
C LEU A 103 -6.38 18.48 2.20
N ALA A 104 -5.23 18.65 1.55
CA ALA A 104 -4.68 19.98 1.23
C ALA A 104 -5.52 20.78 0.22
N LEU A 105 -6.27 20.08 -0.64
CA LEU A 105 -7.16 20.68 -1.64
C LEU A 105 -8.65 20.61 -1.24
N ASP A 106 -8.95 20.34 0.03
CA ASP A 106 -10.33 20.27 0.57
C ASP A 106 -11.27 19.30 -0.16
N HIS A 107 -10.72 18.26 -0.79
CA HIS A 107 -11.48 17.20 -1.43
C HIS A 107 -12.03 16.17 -0.44
N THR A 108 -11.52 16.18 0.79
CA THR A 108 -12.03 15.39 1.91
C THR A 108 -11.64 16.04 3.23
N VAL A 109 -12.17 15.52 4.34
CA VAL A 109 -11.86 15.99 5.70
C VAL A 109 -11.13 14.90 6.48
N LEU A 110 -10.36 15.29 7.49
CA LEU A 110 -9.52 14.35 8.26
C LEU A 110 -10.32 13.21 8.88
N ILE A 111 -11.52 13.51 9.41
CA ILE A 111 -12.38 12.48 10.01
C ILE A 111 -12.83 11.43 8.99
N ALA A 112 -13.05 11.83 7.73
CA ALA A 112 -13.41 10.92 6.65
C ALA A 112 -12.24 10.00 6.25
N ALA A 113 -11.01 10.50 6.32
CA ALA A 113 -9.81 9.70 6.06
C ALA A 113 -9.49 8.69 7.18
N LEU A 114 -9.90 8.96 8.42
CA LEU A 114 -9.61 8.12 9.59
C LEU A 114 -10.75 7.18 10.00
N ILE A 115 -12.00 7.59 9.75
CA ILE A 115 -13.20 6.83 10.12
C ILE A 115 -13.97 6.54 8.84
N PRO A 116 -13.95 5.29 8.34
CA PRO A 116 -14.70 4.91 7.16
C PRO A 116 -16.18 5.22 7.31
N PHE A 117 -16.78 5.76 6.25
CA PHE A 117 -18.20 6.09 6.16
C PHE A 117 -18.70 7.14 7.16
N SER A 118 -17.82 7.91 7.79
CA SER A 118 -18.22 9.00 8.71
C SER A 118 -19.02 10.13 8.02
N LEU A 119 -18.88 10.29 6.71
CA LEU A 119 -19.69 11.21 5.90
C LEU A 119 -21.00 10.58 5.38
N GLY A 120 -21.24 9.30 5.65
CA GLY A 120 -22.35 8.51 5.13
C GLY A 120 -21.95 7.43 4.12
N VAL A 121 -22.93 6.63 3.70
CA VAL A 121 -22.74 5.43 2.84
C VAL A 121 -23.27 5.59 1.42
N LYS A 122 -23.86 6.74 1.08
CA LYS A 122 -24.48 7.00 -0.22
C LYS A 122 -23.61 7.92 -1.08
N GLY A 123 -23.69 7.76 -2.40
CA GLY A 123 -23.02 8.64 -3.37
C GLY A 123 -21.52 8.79 -3.14
N SER A 124 -21.01 10.01 -3.30
CA SER A 124 -19.59 10.34 -3.10
C SER A 124 -19.10 10.08 -1.67
N ALA A 125 -19.96 10.26 -0.66
CA ALA A 125 -19.60 9.99 0.73
C ALA A 125 -19.31 8.51 0.97
N GLY A 126 -20.13 7.62 0.41
CA GLY A 126 -19.88 6.17 0.47
C GLY A 126 -18.59 5.76 -0.22
N LEU A 127 -18.29 6.38 -1.37
CA LEU A 127 -17.04 6.14 -2.10
C LEU A 127 -15.82 6.63 -1.32
N ILE A 128 -15.88 7.81 -0.68
CA ILE A 128 -14.83 8.28 0.23
C ILE A 128 -14.66 7.30 1.40
N GLY A 129 -15.76 6.79 1.95
CA GLY A 129 -15.74 5.76 2.99
C GLY A 129 -15.03 4.46 2.56
N LEU A 130 -15.23 4.01 1.32
CA LEU A 130 -14.49 2.87 0.75
C LEU A 130 -13.00 3.16 0.61
N GLY A 131 -12.62 4.37 0.19
CA GLY A 131 -11.22 4.79 0.13
C GLY A 131 -10.54 4.79 1.50
N SER A 132 -11.25 5.30 2.51
CA SER A 132 -10.83 5.28 3.91
C SER A 132 -10.66 3.86 4.44
N LEU A 133 -11.65 2.98 4.22
CA LEU A 133 -11.58 1.56 4.57
C LEU A 133 -10.38 0.87 3.89
N ALA A 134 -10.20 1.07 2.59
CA ALA A 134 -9.09 0.51 1.83
C ALA A 134 -7.74 0.99 2.37
N GLY A 135 -7.61 2.29 2.65
CA GLY A 135 -6.40 2.87 3.22
C GLY A 135 -6.04 2.25 4.56
N LEU A 136 -7.00 2.14 5.48
CA LEU A 136 -6.79 1.54 6.80
C LEU A 136 -6.42 0.05 6.71
N LEU A 137 -7.12 -0.72 5.86
CA LEU A 137 -6.78 -2.13 5.63
C LEU A 137 -5.38 -2.27 5.02
N MET A 138 -5.00 -1.41 4.08
CA MET A 138 -3.66 -1.44 3.48
C MET A 138 -2.57 -1.13 4.52
N ILE A 139 -2.77 -0.13 5.38
CA ILE A 139 -1.84 0.17 6.48
C ILE A 139 -1.76 -1.00 7.46
N PHE A 140 -2.91 -1.58 7.86
CA PHE A 140 -2.96 -2.73 8.75
C PHE A 140 -2.20 -3.94 8.17
N VAL A 141 -2.44 -4.27 6.91
CA VAL A 141 -1.76 -5.37 6.19
C VAL A 141 -0.27 -5.07 6.02
N GLY A 142 0.10 -3.81 5.75
CA GLY A 142 1.49 -3.36 5.68
C GLY A 142 2.24 -3.55 6.99
N ILE A 143 1.64 -3.15 8.11
CA ILE A 143 2.19 -3.32 9.46
C ILE A 143 2.33 -4.81 9.79
N THR A 144 1.28 -5.61 9.59
CA THR A 144 1.32 -7.05 9.84
C THR A 144 2.30 -7.79 8.93
N GLY A 145 2.50 -7.31 7.70
CA GLY A 145 3.53 -7.80 6.77
C GLY A 145 4.95 -7.47 7.24
N ALA A 146 5.20 -6.25 7.69
CA ALA A 146 6.50 -5.84 8.26
C ALA A 146 6.83 -6.62 9.55
N LEU A 147 5.81 -6.90 10.36
CA LEU A 147 5.93 -7.69 11.59
C LEU A 147 5.92 -9.21 11.36
N ARG A 148 5.97 -9.70 10.11
CA ARG A 148 5.91 -11.13 9.77
C ARG A 148 6.86 -11.99 10.61
N ASN A 149 8.07 -11.50 10.90
CA ASN A 149 9.06 -12.23 11.68
C ASN A 149 8.64 -12.46 13.15
N GLN A 150 7.77 -11.60 13.70
CA GLN A 150 7.17 -11.77 15.04
C GLN A 150 6.10 -12.87 15.05
N PHE A 151 5.58 -13.24 13.87
CA PHE A 151 4.66 -14.35 13.67
C PHE A 151 5.36 -15.64 13.22
N ALA A 152 6.71 -15.70 13.28
CA ALA A 152 7.50 -16.91 13.10
C ALA A 152 7.43 -17.81 14.35
N ALA A 153 6.21 -18.07 14.80
CA ALA A 153 5.84 -18.80 16.01
C ALA A 153 5.05 -20.08 15.61
N PRO A 154 4.50 -20.87 16.56
CA PRO A 154 3.81 -22.13 16.26
C PRO A 154 2.76 -22.01 15.13
N ALA A 155 2.51 -23.10 14.40
CA ALA A 155 1.56 -23.18 13.29
C ALA A 155 0.26 -22.34 13.44
N PRO A 156 -0.45 -22.32 14.59
CA PRO A 156 -1.64 -21.48 14.76
C PRO A 156 -1.36 -19.97 14.64
N VAL A 157 -0.21 -19.48 15.11
CA VAL A 157 0.17 -18.06 15.03
C VAL A 157 0.48 -17.67 13.59
N ALA A 158 1.16 -18.54 12.85
CA ALA A 158 1.41 -18.34 11.42
C ALA A 158 0.11 -18.35 10.60
N ALA A 159 -0.89 -19.15 10.97
CA ALA A 159 -2.21 -19.14 10.34
C ALA A 159 -2.97 -17.83 10.58
N ARG A 160 -2.92 -17.30 11.81
CA ARG A 160 -3.49 -15.98 12.14
C ARG A 160 -2.86 -14.85 11.33
N TRP A 161 -1.54 -14.86 11.16
CA TRP A 161 -0.85 -13.90 10.29
C TRP A 161 -1.36 -13.97 8.85
N ARG A 162 -1.51 -15.17 8.28
CA ARG A 162 -2.07 -15.34 6.92
C ARG A 162 -3.48 -14.77 6.84
N ALA A 163 -4.35 -15.09 7.80
CA ALA A 163 -5.72 -14.59 7.83
C ALA A 163 -5.77 -13.05 7.86
N MET A 164 -4.96 -12.41 8.70
CA MET A 164 -4.85 -10.94 8.75
C MET A 164 -4.30 -10.36 7.44
N HIS A 165 -3.31 -11.02 6.84
CA HIS A 165 -2.71 -10.55 5.59
C HIS A 165 -3.65 -10.70 4.38
N MET A 166 -4.59 -11.66 4.42
CA MET A 166 -5.64 -11.80 3.39
C MET A 166 -6.58 -10.59 3.34
N LEU A 167 -6.58 -9.70 4.34
CA LEU A 167 -7.29 -8.42 4.24
C LEU A 167 -6.76 -7.49 3.13
N ALA A 168 -5.63 -7.84 2.49
CA ALA A 168 -5.16 -7.19 1.26
C ALA A 168 -6.19 -7.25 0.12
N TYR A 169 -6.93 -8.36 0.00
CA TYR A 169 -7.94 -8.53 -1.05
C TYR A 169 -9.13 -7.59 -0.90
N PRO A 170 -9.83 -7.53 0.26
CA PRO A 170 -10.89 -6.54 0.44
C PRO A 170 -10.36 -5.10 0.38
N ALA A 171 -9.11 -4.83 0.80
CA ALA A 171 -8.49 -3.53 0.60
C ALA A 171 -8.39 -3.16 -0.88
N LEU A 172 -7.92 -4.11 -1.72
CA LEU A 172 -7.84 -3.93 -3.17
C LEU A 172 -9.24 -3.72 -3.80
N CYS A 173 -10.23 -4.54 -3.44
CA CYS A 173 -11.59 -4.38 -3.95
C CYS A 173 -12.19 -3.02 -3.59
N ALA A 174 -12.06 -2.59 -2.33
CA ALA A 174 -12.53 -1.29 -1.89
C ALA A 174 -11.79 -0.14 -2.59
N ALA A 175 -10.46 -0.26 -2.77
CA ALA A 175 -9.64 0.71 -3.49
C ALA A 175 -10.03 0.82 -4.98
N LEU A 176 -10.35 -0.30 -5.62
CA LEU A 176 -10.81 -0.34 -7.00
C LEU A 176 -12.14 0.41 -7.16
N ILE A 177 -13.14 0.08 -6.34
CA ILE A 177 -14.46 0.74 -6.39
C ILE A 177 -14.32 2.24 -6.07
N HIS A 178 -13.56 2.58 -5.03
CA HIS A 178 -13.26 3.97 -4.70
C HIS A 178 -12.58 4.69 -5.87
N GLY A 179 -11.48 4.15 -6.39
CA GLY A 179 -10.69 4.79 -7.44
C GLY A 179 -11.45 4.95 -8.76
N LEU A 180 -12.34 4.00 -9.09
CA LEU A 180 -13.12 4.02 -10.32
C LEU A 180 -14.25 5.05 -10.29
N PHE A 181 -14.90 5.23 -9.13
CA PHE A 181 -16.14 6.02 -9.05
C PHE A 181 -16.03 7.32 -8.24
N ALA A 182 -15.06 7.47 -7.33
CA ALA A 182 -14.97 8.64 -6.44
C ALA A 182 -14.47 9.91 -7.15
N GLY A 183 -13.83 9.75 -8.32
CA GLY A 183 -13.23 10.81 -9.10
C GLY A 183 -14.05 11.21 -10.31
N ARG A 184 -13.36 11.65 -11.37
CA ARG A 184 -13.97 11.93 -12.67
C ARG A 184 -14.53 10.65 -13.29
N ALA A 185 -15.53 10.77 -14.16
CA ALA A 185 -16.09 9.64 -14.89
C ALA A 185 -14.97 8.77 -15.49
N ALA A 186 -15.00 7.48 -15.18
CA ALA A 186 -14.06 6.51 -15.72
C ALA A 186 -14.14 6.55 -17.25
N LYS A 187 -12.99 6.44 -17.93
CA LYS A 187 -13.03 6.31 -19.39
C LYS A 187 -13.77 5.01 -19.75
N PRO A 188 -14.61 5.01 -20.80
CA PRO A 188 -15.43 3.84 -21.16
C PRO A 188 -14.64 2.55 -21.30
N PHE A 189 -13.40 2.62 -21.81
CA PHE A 189 -12.51 1.46 -21.94
C PHE A 189 -12.26 0.73 -20.60
N PHE A 190 -12.05 1.47 -19.50
CA PHE A 190 -11.82 0.85 -18.20
C PHE A 190 -13.09 0.19 -17.66
N MET A 191 -14.25 0.84 -17.83
CA MET A 191 -15.54 0.27 -17.43
C MET A 191 -15.80 -1.07 -18.14
N VAL A 192 -15.63 -1.10 -19.46
CA VAL A 192 -15.80 -2.32 -20.28
C VAL A 192 -14.79 -3.40 -19.87
N SER A 193 -13.54 -3.02 -19.60
CA SER A 193 -12.51 -3.98 -19.17
C SER A 193 -12.85 -4.64 -17.83
N TYR A 194 -13.44 -3.89 -16.88
CA TYR A 194 -13.88 -4.43 -15.60
C TYR A 194 -15.13 -5.31 -15.70
N GLU A 195 -16.03 -5.05 -16.65
CA GLU A 195 -17.23 -5.89 -16.87
C GLU A 195 -16.93 -7.22 -17.56
N LEU A 196 -15.82 -7.29 -18.31
CA LEU A 196 -15.41 -8.49 -19.06
C LEU A 196 -14.56 -9.48 -18.25
N CYS A 197 -14.22 -9.15 -17.00
CA CYS A 197 -13.40 -9.97 -16.09
C CYS A 197 -14.20 -10.38 -14.86
#